data_AF-A0A502F5K2-F1
#
_entry.id   AF-A0A502F5K2-F1
#
_cell.length_a   1.000
_cell.length_b   1.000
_cell.length_c   1.000
_cell.angle_alpha   90.00
_cell.angle_beta   90.00
_cell.angle_gamma   90.00
#
_symmetry.space_group_name_H-M   'P 1'
#
loop_
_entity.id
_entity.type
_entity.pdbx_description
1 polymer ?
#
loop_
_entity_poly.entity_id
_entity_poly.type
_entity_poly.pdbx_seq_one_letter_code
_entity_poly.pdbx_strand_id
1 'polypeptide(L)'
;MLLKVLKVILFVIFDLLVFIFCGLYMMGYDDFYDKSQGEYFSLSSMQTEYKVVWIFYNFWIVLNCLFLLYILFVIFKKKNLK
;
A
#
# COMPACT_ATOMS: atom_id res chain seq x y z
N MET A 1 -12.85 22.92 12.88
CA MET A 1 -12.80 22.56 11.45
C MET A 1 -11.37 22.27 10.99
N LEU A 2 -10.42 23.17 11.27
CA LEU A 2 -8.99 23.03 10.95
C LEU A 2 -8.36 21.69 11.37
N LEU A 3 -8.56 21.26 12.63
CA LEU A 3 -8.00 20.00 13.13
C LEU A 3 -8.48 18.75 12.35
N LYS A 4 -9.69 18.78 11.80
CA LYS A 4 -10.23 17.67 10.99
C LYS A 4 -9.53 17.60 9.63
N VAL A 5 -9.35 18.76 9.00
CA VAL A 5 -8.65 18.87 7.71
C VAL A 5 -7.19 18.45 7.87
N LEU A 6 -6.51 18.90 8.94
CA LEU A 6 -5.13 18.53 9.22
C LEU A 6 -4.96 17.01 9.39
N LYS A 7 -5.89 16.35 10.09
CA LYS A 7 -5.86 14.88 10.25
C LYS A 7 -5.96 14.14 8.91
N VAL A 8 -6.81 14.61 8.00
CA VAL A 8 -6.94 14.01 6.65
C VAL A 8 -5.65 14.23 5.86
N ILE A 9 -5.08 15.43 5.88
CA ILE A 9 -3.81 15.73 5.19
C ILE A 9 -2.70 14.84 5.74
N LEU A 10 -2.56 14.74 7.06
CA LEU A 10 -1.53 13.90 7.70
C LEU A 10 -1.70 12.42 7.33
N PHE A 11 -2.93 11.93 7.29
CA PHE A 11 -3.24 10.56 6.86
C PHE A 11 -2.79 10.32 5.41
N VAL A 12 -3.09 11.23 4.48
CA VAL A 12 -2.67 11.12 3.08
C VAL A 12 -1.15 11.17 2.95
N ILE A 13 -0.48 12.07 3.66
CA ILE A 13 0.99 12.15 3.65
C ILE A 13 1.59 10.84 4.16
N PHE A 14 1.07 10.30 5.26
CA PHE A 14 1.53 9.03 5.80
C PHE A 14 1.35 7.88 4.81
N ASP A 15 0.18 7.80 4.15
CA ASP A 15 -0.09 6.78 3.13
C ASP A 15 0.91 6.86 1.96
N LEU A 16 1.18 8.07 1.46
CA LEU A 16 2.20 8.28 0.43
C LEU A 16 3.60 7.86 0.89
N LEU A 17 3.98 8.18 2.14
CA LEU A 17 5.27 7.76 2.70
C LEU A 17 5.40 6.25 2.78
N VAL A 18 4.32 5.52 3.10
CA VAL A 18 4.32 4.05 3.10
C VAL A 18 4.61 3.51 1.70
N PHE A 19 3.95 4.05 0.68
CA PHE A 19 4.19 3.63 -0.71
C PHE A 19 5.60 3.96 -1.20
N ILE A 20 6.09 5.16 -0.89
CA ILE A 20 7.46 5.57 -1.21
C ILE A 20 8.47 4.64 -0.53
N PHE A 21 8.29 4.35 0.76
CA PHE A 21 9.15 3.44 1.50
C PHE A 21 9.18 2.04 0.87
N CYS A 22 8.01 1.45 0.60
CA CYS A 22 7.93 0.13 -0.01
C CYS A 22 8.58 0.11 -1.40
N GLY A 23 8.32 1.12 -2.22
CA GLY A 23 8.88 1.24 -3.56
C GLY A 23 10.40 1.36 -3.54
N LEU A 24 10.94 2.27 -2.73
CA LEU A 24 12.40 2.43 -2.58
C LEU A 24 13.08 1.16 -2.07
N TYR A 25 12.45 0.46 -1.12
CA TYR A 25 13.01 -0.79 -0.60
C TYR A 25 13.01 -1.90 -1.66
N MET A 26 11.94 -1.99 -2.47
CA MET A 26 11.85 -2.98 -3.55
C MET A 26 12.78 -2.67 -4.73
N MET A 27 13.20 -1.42 -4.95
CA MET A 27 14.26 -1.12 -5.92
C MET A 27 15.56 -1.85 -5.58
N GLY A 28 15.87 -2.06 -4.30
CA GLY A 28 17.00 -2.88 -3.88
C GLY A 28 16.86 -4.34 -4.34
N TYR A 29 15.65 -4.91 -4.26
CA TYR A 29 15.41 -6.25 -4.81
C TYR A 29 15.67 -6.29 -6.32
N ASP A 30 15.22 -5.26 -7.05
CA ASP A 30 15.39 -5.18 -8.50
C ASP A 30 16.86 -5.06 -8.91
N ASP A 31 17.62 -4.21 -8.22
CA ASP A 31 19.04 -3.96 -8.49
C ASP A 31 19.92 -5.18 -8.17
N PHE A 32 19.54 -5.99 -7.17
CA PHE A 32 20.30 -7.15 -6.70
C PHE A 32 19.66 -8.50 -7.09
N TYR A 33 18.67 -8.51 -7.99
CA TYR A 33 18.00 -9.73 -8.40
C TYR A 33 18.94 -10.68 -9.14
N ASP A 34 18.94 -11.95 -8.73
CA ASP A 34 19.65 -13.03 -9.39
C ASP A 34 18.67 -14.08 -9.93
N LYS A 35 18.74 -14.33 -11.24
CA LYS A 35 17.94 -15.34 -11.95
C LYS A 35 18.15 -16.75 -11.38
N SER A 36 19.29 -17.03 -10.75
CA SER A 36 19.55 -18.32 -10.11
C SER A 36 18.64 -18.60 -8.91
N GLN A 37 18.09 -17.55 -8.27
CA GLN A 37 17.26 -17.66 -7.07
C GLN A 37 15.79 -17.97 -7.38
N GLY A 38 15.40 -17.98 -8.65
CA GLY A 38 14.04 -18.29 -9.10
C GLY A 38 13.45 -17.18 -9.96
N GLU A 39 12.18 -17.33 -10.31
CA GLU A 39 11.47 -16.38 -11.17
C GLU A 39 11.37 -15.00 -10.51
N TYR A 40 11.59 -13.95 -11.29
CA TYR A 40 11.46 -12.57 -10.83
C TYR A 40 10.06 -12.30 -10.27
N PHE A 41 9.99 -11.56 -9.16
CA PHE A 41 8.75 -11.35 -8.37
C PHE A 41 8.11 -12.62 -7.80
N SER A 42 8.78 -13.77 -7.84
CA SER A 42 8.33 -14.95 -7.08
C SER A 42 8.77 -14.83 -5.62
N LEU A 43 7.92 -15.27 -4.69
CA LEU A 43 8.26 -15.34 -3.28
C LEU A 43 9.47 -16.26 -3.02
N SER A 44 9.74 -17.24 -3.86
CA SER A 44 10.93 -18.11 -3.74
C SER A 44 12.22 -17.37 -4.06
N SER A 45 12.19 -16.41 -4.99
CA SER A 45 13.37 -15.63 -5.40
C SER A 45 13.71 -14.48 -4.45
N MET A 46 12.78 -14.11 -3.56
CA MET A 46 12.98 -13.00 -2.64
C MET A 46 13.64 -13.45 -1.34
N GLN A 47 14.66 -12.72 -0.92
CA GLN A 47 15.13 -12.76 0.45
C GLN A 47 13.99 -12.38 1.42
N THR A 48 14.10 -12.85 2.67
CA THR A 48 13.05 -12.67 3.69
C THR A 48 12.67 -11.20 3.88
N GLU A 49 13.63 -10.28 3.78
CA GLU A 49 13.39 -8.85 3.95
C GLU A 49 12.52 -8.25 2.85
N TYR A 50 12.84 -8.50 1.58
CA TYR A 50 12.02 -8.07 0.44
C TYR A 50 10.65 -8.73 0.44
N LYS A 51 10.58 -10.00 0.86
CA LYS A 51 9.34 -10.74 1.00
C LYS A 51 8.38 -10.09 1.98
N VAL A 52 8.89 -9.69 3.16
CA VAL A 52 8.08 -9.01 4.17
C VAL A 52 7.55 -7.69 3.63
N VAL A 53 8.41 -6.89 2.97
CA VAL A 53 8.00 -5.60 2.39
C VAL A 53 7.00 -5.79 1.25
N TRP A 54 7.20 -6.77 0.38
CA TRP A 54 6.28 -7.07 -0.71
C TRP A 54 4.90 -7.52 -0.21
N ILE A 55 4.85 -8.40 0.80
CA ILE A 55 3.59 -8.82 1.42
C ILE A 55 2.91 -7.62 2.08
N PHE A 56 3.65 -6.81 2.82
CA PHE A 56 3.13 -5.62 3.48
C PHE A 56 2.57 -4.61 2.46
N TYR A 57 3.28 -4.35 1.36
CA TYR A 57 2.83 -3.49 0.28
C TYR A 57 1.49 -3.95 -0.31
N ASN A 58 1.37 -5.24 -0.64
CA ASN A 58 0.12 -5.80 -1.17
C ASN A 58 -1.03 -5.72 -0.15
N PHE A 59 -0.74 -6.02 1.12
CA PHE A 59 -1.70 -5.85 2.21
C PHE A 59 -2.17 -4.40 2.34
N TRP A 60 -1.24 -3.43 2.21
CA TRP A 60 -1.54 -2.00 2.27
C TRP A 60 -2.46 -1.54 1.14
N ILE A 61 -2.25 -2.05 -0.08
CA ILE A 61 -3.15 -1.81 -1.22
C ILE A 61 -4.54 -2.34 -0.91
N VAL A 62 -4.66 -3.57 -0.42
CA VAL A 62 -5.96 -4.18 -0.09
C VAL A 62 -6.70 -3.34 0.95
N LEU A 63 -6.01 -2.88 2.00
CA LEU A 63 -6.59 -1.98 3.00
C LEU A 63 -7.10 -0.68 2.38
N ASN A 64 -6.32 -0.05 1.50
CA ASN A 64 -6.72 1.17 0.79
C ASN A 64 -7.95 0.94 -0.10
N CYS A 65 -8.02 -0.19 -0.82
CA CYS A 65 -9.19 -0.56 -1.61
C CYS A 65 -10.43 -0.75 -0.74
N LEU A 66 -10.31 -1.45 0.39
CA LEU A 66 -11.42 -1.66 1.33
C LEU A 66 -11.90 -0.32 1.92
N PHE A 67 -10.98 0.56 2.28
CA PHE A 67 -11.30 1.90 2.77
C PHE A 67 -12.04 2.74 1.73
N LEU A 68 -11.60 2.70 0.47
CA LEU A 68 -12.26 3.39 -0.63
C LEU A 68 -13.68 2.82 -0.89
N LEU A 69 -13.84 1.49 -0.90
CA LEU A 69 -15.14 0.85 -1.02
C LEU A 69 -16.09 1.25 0.12
N TYR A 70 -15.58 1.31 1.35
CA TYR A 70 -16.35 1.79 2.50
C TYR A 70 -16.82 3.24 2.32
N ILE A 71 -15.94 4.14 1.90
CA ILE A 71 -16.31 5.54 1.62
C ILE A 71 -17.41 5.61 0.55
N LEU A 72 -17.26 4.87 -0.55
CA LEU A 72 -18.26 4.83 -1.62
C LEU A 72 -19.61 4.31 -1.11
N PHE A 73 -19.60 3.24 -0.32
CA PHE A 73 -20.81 2.68 0.29
C PHE A 73 -21.53 3.70 1.19
N VAL A 74 -20.78 4.43 2.03
CA VAL A 74 -21.34 5.48 2.89
C VAL A 74 -21.96 6.61 2.06
N ILE A 75 -21.29 7.04 0.99
CA ILE A 75 -21.80 8.08 0.09
C ILE A 75 -23.09 7.62 -0.60
N PHE A 76 -23.10 6.40 -1.13
CA PHE A 76 -24.27 5.82 -1.81
C PHE A 76 -25.47 5.70 -0.86
N LYS A 77 -25.26 5.13 0.34
CA LYS A 77 -26.29 5.02 1.37
C LYS A 77 -26.88 6.38 1.73
N LYS A 78 -26.03 7.40 1.91
CA LYS A 78 -26.48 8.76 2.25
C LYS A 78 -27.28 9.43 1.12
N LYS A 79 -27.02 9.08 -0.14
CA LYS A 79 -27.78 9.59 -1.29
C LYS A 79 -29.17 8.93 -1.42
N ASN A 80 -29.31 7.64 -1.11
CA ASN A 80 -30.58 6.92 -1.22
C ASN A 80 -31.52 7.09 0.00
N LEU A 81 -31.00 7.57 1.13
CA LEU A 81 -31.78 7.91 2.33
C LEU A 81 -32.28 9.36 2.31
N LYS A 82 -32.00 10.12 1.24
CA LYS A 82 -32.57 11.44 0.95
C LYS A 82 -33.61 11.30 -0.15
#